data_AF-A0A3S2WNF0-F1
#
_entry.id   AF-A0A3S2WNF0-F1
#
_cell.length_a   1.000
_cell.length_b   1.000
_cell.length_c   1.000
_cell.angle_alpha   90.00
_cell.angle_beta   90.00
_cell.angle_gamma   90.00
#
_symmetry.space_group_name_H-M   'P 1'
#
loop_
_entity.id
_entity.type
_entity.pdbx_description
1 polymer ?
#
loop_
_entity_poly.entity_id
_entity_poly.type
_entity_poly.pdbx_seq_one_letter_code
_entity_poly.pdbx_strand_id
1 'polypeptide(L)'
;MPGGGFFEWADECGKVIRVGGYKVNAVELCQADALNWIEFETLVCHDEWEDLGFGEFGARVKFGGILVAVENGHTRGRAWSRVRVRVTAPVTGKPIEITSVLGGHITVTLTDLDG
;
A
#
# COMPACT_ATOMS: atom_id res chain seq x y z
N MET A 1 11.46 16.83 -32.34
CA MET A 1 10.68 16.91 -31.08
C MET A 1 11.49 16.18 -30.03
N PRO A 2 11.90 16.84 -28.93
CA PRO A 2 12.87 16.29 -27.99
C PRO A 2 12.22 15.17 -27.15
N GLY A 3 13.00 14.12 -26.90
CA GLY A 3 12.60 12.96 -26.14
C GLY A 3 12.30 13.29 -24.68
N GLY A 4 11.20 12.75 -24.17
CA GLY A 4 10.91 12.74 -22.73
C GLY A 4 12.00 11.93 -22.02
N GLY A 5 12.90 12.64 -21.34
CA GLY A 5 13.98 12.05 -20.57
C GLY A 5 13.41 11.27 -19.39
N PHE A 6 13.64 9.96 -19.40
CA PHE A 6 13.53 9.12 -18.21
C PHE A 6 14.75 9.43 -17.34
N PHE A 7 14.52 9.84 -16.10
CA PHE A 7 15.60 9.98 -15.13
C PHE A 7 15.60 8.74 -14.25
N GLU A 8 16.53 7.83 -14.53
CA GLU A 8 16.80 6.67 -13.66
C GLU A 8 17.84 7.10 -12.64
N TRP A 9 17.45 7.19 -11.37
CA TRP A 9 18.38 7.30 -10.26
C TRP A 9 18.19 6.10 -9.34
N ALA A 10 19.30 5.45 -8.98
CA ALA A 10 19.34 4.41 -7.98
C ALA A 10 19.59 5.09 -6.62
N ASP A 11 18.68 4.89 -5.67
CA ASP A 11 18.90 5.27 -4.27
C ASP A 11 19.90 4.30 -3.60
N GLU A 12 20.40 4.61 -2.39
CA GLU A 12 21.40 3.83 -1.64
C GLU A 12 21.02 2.35 -1.39
N CYS A 13 19.75 1.99 -1.63
CA CYS A 13 19.23 0.62 -1.59
C CYS A 13 19.11 -0.08 -2.96
N GLY A 14 19.53 0.54 -4.07
CA GLY A 14 19.44 -0.01 -5.43
C GLY A 14 18.02 -0.02 -6.03
N LYS A 15 17.07 0.70 -5.43
CA LYS A 15 15.71 0.85 -5.97
C LYS A 15 15.69 1.95 -7.05
N VAL A 16 15.08 1.64 -8.19
CA VAL A 16 14.79 2.60 -9.27
C VAL A 16 13.55 3.40 -8.87
N ILE A 17 13.71 4.68 -8.57
CA ILE A 17 12.57 5.58 -8.30
C ILE A 17 12.02 6.03 -9.66
N ARG A 18 10.73 5.80 -9.90
CA ARG A 18 10.04 6.16 -11.15
C ARG A 18 8.90 7.11 -10.84
N VAL A 19 8.97 8.33 -11.37
CA VAL A 19 7.90 9.34 -11.26
C VAL A 19 6.70 8.86 -12.08
N GLY A 20 5.59 8.57 -11.39
CA GLY A 20 4.36 8.01 -11.97
C GLY A 20 3.98 6.68 -11.30
N GLY A 21 2.70 6.50 -10.98
CA GLY A 21 2.25 5.36 -10.17
C GLY A 21 2.73 4.01 -10.71
N TYR A 22 3.38 3.22 -9.86
CA TYR A 22 4.01 1.96 -10.24
C TYR A 22 3.45 0.79 -9.44
N LYS A 23 3.47 -0.39 -10.06
CA LYS A 23 2.96 -1.63 -9.49
C LYS A 23 4.11 -2.44 -8.90
N VAL A 24 4.00 -2.82 -7.63
CA VAL A 24 4.95 -3.73 -6.97
C VAL A 24 4.23 -4.96 -6.43
N ASN A 25 4.96 -6.06 -6.22
CA ASN A 25 4.39 -7.16 -5.46
C ASN A 25 4.23 -6.71 -4.00
N ALA A 26 3.12 -7.07 -3.39
CA ALA A 26 2.85 -6.88 -1.98
C ALA A 26 4.03 -7.24 -1.07
N VAL A 27 4.75 -8.34 -1.35
CA VAL A 27 5.89 -8.80 -0.53
C VAL A 27 7.20 -8.04 -0.78
N GLU A 28 7.21 -7.14 -1.76
CA GLU A 28 8.36 -6.28 -2.11
C GLU A 28 8.23 -4.87 -1.51
N LEU A 29 7.14 -4.60 -0.78
CA LEU A 29 7.00 -3.38 -0.01
C LEU A 29 8.05 -3.33 1.10
N CYS A 30 8.59 -2.14 1.34
CA CYS A 30 9.58 -1.89 2.38
C CYS A 30 9.31 -0.55 3.06
N GLN A 31 10.04 -0.28 4.15
CA GLN A 31 9.88 0.96 4.90
C GLN A 31 10.20 2.22 4.08
N ALA A 32 11.03 2.13 3.04
CA ALA A 32 11.29 3.26 2.13
C ALA A 32 10.06 3.64 1.29
N ASP A 33 9.06 2.76 1.20
CA ASP A 33 7.81 3.07 0.50
C ASP A 33 6.79 3.76 1.43
N ALA A 34 7.13 3.95 2.73
CA ALA A 34 6.29 4.70 3.65
C ALA A 34 6.10 6.15 3.16
N LEU A 35 4.99 6.76 3.54
CA LEU A 35 4.48 8.04 3.06
C LEU A 35 3.98 8.05 1.62
N ASN A 36 4.19 6.99 0.83
CA ASN A 36 3.54 6.90 -0.49
C ASN A 36 2.05 6.61 -0.36
N TRP A 37 1.28 7.08 -1.35
CA TRP A 37 -0.09 6.62 -1.51
C TRP A 37 -0.08 5.19 -2.02
N ILE A 38 -0.86 4.32 -1.37
CA ILE A 38 -1.00 2.92 -1.75
C ILE A 38 -2.45 2.59 -2.05
N GLU A 39 -2.68 1.86 -3.14
CA GLU A 39 -3.95 1.24 -3.45
C GLU A 39 -3.81 -0.28 -3.54
N PHE A 40 -4.71 -1.01 -2.86
CA PHE A 40 -4.74 -2.47 -2.88
C PHE A 40 -6.14 -3.03 -2.63
N GLU A 41 -6.38 -4.27 -3.08
CA GLU A 41 -7.59 -5.03 -2.77
C GLU A 41 -7.36 -5.91 -1.54
N THR A 42 -8.31 -5.93 -0.61
CA THR A 42 -8.29 -6.82 0.56
C THR A 42 -9.71 -7.22 0.97
N LEU A 43 -9.81 -8.13 1.94
CA LEU A 43 -11.06 -8.46 2.60
C LEU A 43 -11.24 -7.61 3.85
N VAL A 44 -12.47 -7.20 4.11
CA VAL A 44 -12.84 -6.69 5.44
C VAL A 44 -12.68 -7.82 6.45
N CYS A 45 -11.83 -7.62 7.45
CA CYS A 45 -11.44 -8.64 8.41
C CYS A 45 -11.76 -8.26 9.87
N HIS A 46 -12.37 -7.11 10.10
CA HIS A 46 -12.72 -6.59 11.42
C HIS A 46 -14.06 -5.87 11.38
N ASP A 47 -14.91 -6.12 12.39
CA ASP A 47 -16.24 -5.51 12.53
C ASP A 47 -16.15 -3.96 12.59
N GLU A 48 -15.08 -3.42 13.18
CA GLU A 48 -14.83 -1.97 13.21
C GLU A 48 -14.76 -1.34 11.81
N TRP A 49 -14.32 -2.10 10.80
CA TRP A 49 -14.24 -1.59 9.44
C TRP A 49 -15.62 -1.52 8.79
N GLU A 50 -16.54 -2.39 9.19
CA GLU A 50 -17.94 -2.33 8.79
C GLU A 50 -18.61 -1.08 9.38
N ASP A 51 -18.40 -0.84 10.68
CA ASP A 51 -18.91 0.35 11.37
C ASP A 51 -18.39 1.66 10.75
N LEU A 52 -17.18 1.63 10.20
CA LEU A 52 -16.56 2.76 9.51
C LEU A 52 -17.01 2.91 8.04
N GLY A 53 -17.77 1.95 7.52
CA GLY A 53 -18.38 1.95 6.18
C GLY A 53 -17.45 1.51 5.05
N PHE A 54 -16.43 0.70 5.33
CA PHE A 54 -15.55 0.19 4.27
C PHE A 54 -16.16 -0.97 3.48
N GLY A 55 -17.15 -1.67 4.04
CA GLY A 55 -17.82 -2.83 3.45
C GLY A 55 -18.39 -3.75 4.54
N GLU A 56 -18.89 -4.91 4.17
CA GLU A 56 -19.32 -5.95 5.12
C GLU A 56 -18.19 -6.94 5.42
N PHE A 57 -18.22 -7.67 6.54
CA PHE A 57 -17.21 -8.69 6.87
C PHE A 57 -17.05 -9.71 5.75
N GLY A 58 -15.80 -9.94 5.32
CA GLY A 58 -15.49 -10.83 4.21
C GLY A 58 -15.77 -10.27 2.82
N ALA A 59 -16.29 -9.05 2.69
CA ALA A 59 -16.41 -8.37 1.40
C ALA A 59 -15.03 -7.96 0.88
N ARG A 60 -14.84 -8.05 -0.45
CA ARG A 60 -13.66 -7.50 -1.13
C ARG A 60 -13.82 -6.01 -1.32
N VAL A 61 -12.81 -5.28 -0.90
CA VAL A 61 -12.80 -3.81 -0.90
C VAL A 61 -11.47 -3.30 -1.45
N LYS A 62 -11.53 -2.19 -2.18
CA LYS A 62 -10.34 -1.45 -2.62
C LYS A 62 -10.02 -0.37 -1.59
N PHE A 63 -8.86 -0.47 -0.96
CA PHE A 63 -8.35 0.57 -0.08
C PHE A 63 -7.37 1.47 -0.82
N GLY A 64 -7.47 2.77 -0.56
CA GLY A 64 -6.52 3.79 -0.97
C GLY A 64 -6.17 4.67 0.22
N GLY A 65 -4.89 4.87 0.50
CA GLY A 65 -4.46 5.71 1.61
C GLY A 65 -2.96 5.91 1.68
N ILE A 66 -2.50 6.64 2.70
CA ILE A 66 -1.08 6.93 2.91
C ILE A 66 -0.46 5.75 3.66
N LEU A 67 0.58 5.15 3.09
CA LEU A 67 1.35 4.10 3.75
C LEU A 67 2.09 4.72 4.94
N VAL A 68 1.90 4.19 6.14
CA VAL A 68 2.50 4.72 7.38
C VAL A 68 3.70 3.89 7.82
N ALA A 69 3.59 2.57 7.69
CA ALA A 69 4.64 1.64 8.10
C ALA A 69 4.54 0.32 7.32
N VAL A 70 5.68 -0.34 7.14
CA VAL A 70 5.77 -1.67 6.52
C VAL A 70 6.65 -2.60 7.35
N GLU A 71 6.08 -3.71 7.80
CA GLU A 71 6.80 -4.80 8.46
C GLU A 71 6.82 -6.01 7.56
N ASN A 72 8.00 -6.58 7.30
CA ASN A 72 8.16 -7.75 6.46
C ASN A 72 8.49 -8.98 7.29
N GLY A 73 8.00 -10.14 6.87
CA GLY A 73 8.29 -11.39 7.56
C GLY A 73 8.05 -12.63 6.73
N HIS A 74 8.28 -13.78 7.35
CA HIS A 74 8.16 -15.09 6.72
C HIS A 74 7.44 -16.06 7.65
N THR A 75 6.41 -16.73 7.13
CA THR A 75 5.67 -17.77 7.86
C THR A 75 5.56 -19.01 7.01
N ARG A 76 6.06 -20.15 7.50
CA ARG A 76 6.03 -21.45 6.79
C ARG A 76 6.58 -21.36 5.35
N GLY A 77 7.69 -20.64 5.17
CA GLY A 77 8.34 -20.44 3.88
C GLY A 77 7.63 -19.46 2.94
N ARG A 78 6.59 -18.76 3.40
CA ARG A 78 5.90 -17.73 2.61
C ARG A 78 6.22 -16.35 3.16
N ALA A 79 6.75 -15.49 2.28
CA ALA A 79 6.97 -14.07 2.57
C ALA A 79 5.64 -13.32 2.68
N TRP A 80 5.62 -12.26 3.50
CA TRP A 80 4.50 -11.35 3.67
C TRP A 80 4.99 -9.95 4.05
N SER A 81 4.15 -8.95 3.77
CA SER A 81 4.31 -7.57 4.20
C SER A 81 3.06 -7.13 4.96
N ARG A 82 3.22 -6.76 6.23
CA ARG A 82 2.20 -6.12 7.05
C ARG A 82 2.33 -4.62 6.86
N VAL A 83 1.28 -4.00 6.37
CA VAL A 83 1.22 -2.57 6.13
C VAL A 83 0.29 -1.90 7.12
N ARG A 84 0.67 -0.69 7.55
CA ARG A 84 -0.24 0.23 8.22
C ARG A 84 -0.57 1.37 7.25
N VAL A 85 -1.85 1.62 7.02
CA VAL A 85 -2.31 2.62 6.05
C VAL A 85 -3.22 3.60 6.76
N ARG A 86 -2.96 4.90 6.56
CA ARG A 86 -3.85 5.97 7.02
C ARG A 86 -4.87 6.27 5.92
N VAL A 87 -6.14 6.10 6.25
CA VAL A 87 -7.29 6.26 5.35
C VAL A 87 -8.33 7.19 5.98
N THR A 88 -9.18 7.81 5.18
CA THR A 88 -10.34 8.56 5.68
C THR A 88 -11.55 7.63 5.77
N ALA A 89 -12.10 7.46 6.97
CA ALA A 89 -13.28 6.63 7.18
C ALA A 89 -14.51 7.21 6.46
N PRO A 90 -15.19 6.46 5.57
CA PRO A 90 -16.34 6.95 4.81
C PRO A 90 -17.46 7.54 5.66
N VAL A 91 -17.78 6.89 6.79
CA VAL A 91 -18.91 7.30 7.65
C VAL A 91 -18.59 8.56 8.45
N THR A 92 -17.38 8.66 9.00
CA THR A 92 -17.03 9.74 9.95
C THR A 92 -16.28 10.89 9.30
N GLY A 93 -15.71 10.68 8.11
CA GLY A 93 -14.83 11.64 7.44
C GLY A 93 -13.50 11.87 8.18
N LYS A 94 -13.18 11.07 9.20
CA LYS A 94 -11.95 11.22 10.01
C LYS A 94 -10.84 10.30 9.52
N PRO A 95 -9.57 10.73 9.61
CA PRO A 95 -8.44 9.87 9.34
C PRO A 95 -8.32 8.79 10.42
N ILE A 96 -8.13 7.54 10.00
CA ILE A 96 -7.88 6.37 10.85
C ILE A 96 -6.69 5.59 10.30
N GLU A 97 -6.06 4.77 11.13
CA GLU A 97 -5.01 3.84 10.68
C GLU A 97 -5.54 2.41 10.68
N ILE A 98 -5.45 1.74 9.52
CA ILE A 98 -5.79 0.34 9.37
C ILE A 98 -4.53 -0.50 9.20
N THR A 99 -4.57 -1.75 9.66
CA THR A 99 -3.49 -2.70 9.45
C THR A 99 -3.97 -3.81 8.52
N SER A 100 -3.20 -4.10 7.48
CA SER A 100 -3.47 -5.20 6.56
C SER A 100 -2.21 -6.04 6.36
N VAL A 101 -2.38 -7.34 6.14
CA VAL A 101 -1.27 -8.25 5.81
C VAL A 101 -1.41 -8.66 4.36
N LEU A 102 -0.41 -8.29 3.56
CA LEU A 102 -0.34 -8.61 2.14
C LEU A 102 0.60 -9.81 1.92
N GLY A 103 0.15 -10.77 1.12
CA GLY A 103 0.85 -12.02 0.85
C GLY A 103 1.32 -12.17 -0.59
N GLY A 104 2.07 -13.24 -0.84
CA GLY A 104 2.95 -13.49 -2.00
C GLY A 104 2.49 -13.17 -3.42
N HIS A 105 1.22 -12.88 -3.69
CA HIS A 105 0.72 -12.61 -5.04
C HIS A 105 -0.41 -11.57 -5.10
N ILE A 106 -0.27 -10.45 -4.38
CA ILE A 106 -1.16 -9.28 -4.52
C ILE A 106 -0.35 -8.14 -5.13
N THR A 107 -0.82 -7.56 -6.22
CA THR A 107 -0.20 -6.35 -6.79
C THR A 107 -0.74 -5.13 -6.08
N VAL A 108 0.16 -4.24 -5.65
CA VAL A 108 -0.19 -2.94 -5.07
C VAL A 108 0.24 -1.83 -6.02
N THR A 109 -0.55 -0.76 -6.08
CA THR A 109 -0.18 0.45 -6.82
C THR A 109 0.34 1.47 -5.83
N LEU A 110 1.57 1.90 -5.99
CA LEU A 110 2.17 3.00 -5.24
C LEU A 110 2.14 4.27 -6.08
N THR A 111 1.81 5.40 -5.46
CA THR A 111 1.94 6.73 -6.06
C THR A 111 2.70 7.61 -5.08
N ASP A 112 3.83 8.16 -5.52
CA ASP A 112 4.60 9.08 -4.70
C ASP A 112 3.75 10.32 -4.40
N LEU A 113 3.71 10.72 -3.12
CA LEU A 113 2.98 11.92 -2.70
C LEU A 113 3.76 13.21 -2.97
N ASP A 114 5.07 13.09 -3.23
CA ASP A 114 5.94 14.17 -3.66
C ASP A 114 6.24 14.01 -5.15
N GLY A 115 5.68 14.92 -5.95
CA GLY A 115 6.10 15.17 -7.33
C GLY A 115 7.28 16.13 -7.37
#